data_AF-A0A397TA11-F1
#
_entry.id   AF-A0A397TA11-F1
#
_cell.length_a   1.000
_cell.length_b   1.000
_cell.length_c   1.000
_cell.angle_alpha   90.00
_cell.angle_beta   90.00
_cell.angle_gamma   90.00
#
_symmetry.space_group_name_H-M   'P 1'
#
loop_
_entity.id
_entity.type
_entity.pdbx_description
1 polymer ?
#
loop_
_entity_poly.entity_id
_entity_poly.type
_entity_poly.pdbx_seq_one_letter_code
_entity_poly.pdbx_strand_id
1 'polypeptide(L)' 'MKWISYSQITNLEKLAEGGFGIIYKAIWNLDTTIAVKRLKNSQKISKEFLNEVIYLNHNIIKIS' A
#
# COMPACT_ATOMS: atom_id res chain seq x y z
N MET A 1 7.57 -7.13 8.22
CA MET A 1 7.16 -6.62 6.89
C MET A 1 7.91 -7.38 5.80
N LYS A 2 7.26 -7.67 4.67
CA LYS A 2 7.86 -8.32 3.50
C LYS A 2 7.90 -7.31 2.36
N TRP A 3 9.06 -7.13 1.76
CA TRP A 3 9.19 -6.37 0.52
C TRP A 3 8.75 -7.23 -0.66
N ILE A 4 7.91 -6.68 -1.52
CA ILE A 4 7.37 -7.33 -2.71
C ILE A 4 7.75 -6.45 -3.89
N SER A 5 8.26 -7.06 -4.97
CA SER A 5 8.58 -6.32 -6.17
C SER A 5 7.29 -5.86 -6.86
N TYR A 6 7.27 -4.61 -7.32
CA TYR A 6 6.13 -4.09 -8.08
C TYR A 6 5.84 -4.92 -9.33
N SER A 7 6.85 -5.59 -9.91
CA SER A 7 6.69 -6.49 -11.04
C SER A 7 5.83 -7.73 -10.76
N GLN A 8 5.62 -8.08 -9.48
CA GLN A 8 4.76 -9.19 -9.06
C GLN A 8 3.29 -8.77 -8.93
N ILE A 9 2.99 -7.48 -9.13
CA ILE A 9 1.64 -6.91 -9.06
C ILE A 9 1.14 -6.73 -10.49
N THR A 10 -0.05 -7.25 -10.76
CA THR A 10 -0.71 -7.21 -12.07
C THR A 10 -2.14 -6.68 -11.91
N ASN A 11 -2.78 -6.35 -13.03
CA ASN A 11 -4.18 -5.89 -13.06
C ASN A 11 -4.47 -4.68 -12.14
N LEU A 12 -3.63 -3.63 -12.21
CA LEU A 12 -3.84 -2.39 -11.45
C LEU A 12 -5.06 -1.63 -11.98
N GLU A 13 -6.19 -1.78 -11.29
CA GLU A 13 -7.43 -1.06 -11.53
C GLU A 13 -7.57 0.07 -10.52
N LYS A 14 -7.70 1.33 -10.99
CA LYS A 14 -7.86 2.48 -10.09
C LYS A 14 -9.26 2.44 -9.46
N LEU A 15 -9.30 2.42 -8.13
CA LEU A 15 -10.54 2.45 -7.37
C LEU A 15 -10.92 3.86 -6.90
N ALA A 16 -9.93 4.62 -6.43
CA ALA A 16 -10.18 5.95 -5.87
C ALA A 16 -8.95 6.84 -5.96
N GLU A 17 -9.18 8.15 -5.97
CA GLU A 17 -8.14 9.16 -5.88
C GLU A 17 -8.57 10.25 -4.91
N GLY A 18 -7.66 10.63 -4.02
CA GLY A 18 -7.86 11.74 -3.09
C GLY A 18 -6.66 12.69 -3.07
N GLY A 19 -6.64 13.57 -2.07
CA GLY A 19 -5.54 14.52 -1.86
C GLY A 19 -4.20 13.84 -1.55
N PHE A 20 -4.23 12.68 -0.89
CA PHE A 20 -3.02 12.00 -0.40
C PHE A 20 -2.48 10.91 -1.34
N GLY A 21 -3.24 10.47 -2.33
CA GLY A 21 -2.85 9.34 -3.16
C GLY A 21 -3.97 8.75 -4.00
N ILE A 22 -3.65 7.62 -4.61
CA ILE A 22 -4.52 6.82 -5.47
C ILE A 22 -4.56 5.40 -4.89
N ILE A 23 -5.75 4.84 -4.78
CA ILE A 23 -5.97 3.44 -4.40
C ILE A 23 -6.24 2.64 -5.66
N TYR A 24 -5.54 1.52 -5.80
CA TYR A 24 -5.75 0.54 -6.86
C TYR A 24 -6.16 -0.80 -6.26
N LYS A 25 -7.03 -1.52 -6.96
CA LYS A 25 -7.20 -2.96 -6.83
C LYS A 25 -6.16 -3.62 -7.73
N ALA A 26 -5.52 -4.69 -7.26
CA ALA A 26 -4.54 -5.42 -8.05
C ALA A 26 -4.51 -6.90 -7.68
N ILE A 27 -3.79 -7.69 -8.48
CA ILE A 27 -3.53 -9.11 -8.23
C ILE A 27 -2.03 -9.30 -7.96
N TRP A 28 -1.70 -9.91 -6.84
CA TRP A 28 -0.36 -10.35 -6.46
C TRP A 28 -0.27 -11.88 -6.59
N ASN A 29 0.85 -12.40 -7.13
CA ASN A 29 1.09 -13.83 -7.31
C ASN A 29 -0.07 -14.60 -8.00
N LEU A 30 -0.68 -14.00 -9.03
CA LEU A 30 -1.74 -14.56 -9.89
C LEU A 30 -3.13 -14.73 -9.27
N ASP A 31 -3.27 -14.92 -7.96
CA ASP A 31 -4.56 -15.21 -7.33
C ASP A 31 -4.94 -14.26 -6.17
N THR A 32 -3.96 -13.55 -5.62
CA THR A 32 -4.18 -12.77 -4.40
C THR A 32 -4.63 -11.36 -4.76
N THR A 33 -5.91 -11.07 -4.57
CA THR A 33 -6.43 -9.70 -4.74
C THR A 33 -5.95 -8.82 -3.58
N ILE A 34 -5.30 -7.71 -3.90
CA ILE A 34 -4.75 -6.74 -2.94
C ILE A 34 -5.22 -5.31 -3.25
N ALA A 35 -5.14 -4.45 -2.24
CA ALA A 35 -5.25 -3.00 -2.41
C ALA A 35 -3.85 -2.37 -2.40
N VAL A 36 -3.56 -1.53 -3.39
CA VAL A 36 -2.29 -0.79 -3.52
C VAL A 36 -2.57 0.70 -3.34
N LYS A 37 -1.98 1.31 -2.31
CA LYS A 37 -2.03 2.76 -2.06
C LYS A 37 -0.78 3.42 -2.64
N ARG A 38 -0.93 4.17 -3.73
CA ARG A 38 0.14 4.99 -4.34
C ARG A 38 0.02 6.43 -3.86
N LEU A 39 1.08 7.00 -3.28
CA LEU A 39 1.08 8.40 -2.84
C LEU A 39 1.41 9.36 -4.00
N LYS A 40 0.83 10.56 -3.95
CA LYS A 40 1.21 11.68 -4.82
C LYS A 40 2.44 12.37 -4.20
N ASN A 41 3.41 12.79 -5.02
CA ASN A 41 4.68 13.41 -4.62
C ASN A 41 5.70 12.49 -3.89
N SER A 42 5.87 11.26 -4.39
CA SER A 42 6.71 10.20 -3.82
C SER A 42 8.21 10.49 -3.63
N GLN A 43 8.71 11.70 -3.94
CA GLN A 43 10.11 12.06 -3.73
C GLN A 43 10.44 12.33 -2.26
N LYS A 44 9.44 12.64 -1.42
CA LYS A 44 9.63 12.87 0.01
C LYS A 44 8.68 11.98 0.79
N ILE A 45 9.22 10.87 1.30
CA ILE A 45 8.50 10.04 2.28
C ILE A 45 8.24 10.92 3.50
N SER A 46 6.97 11.22 3.76
CA SER A 46 6.59 12.07 4.88
C SER A 46 6.66 11.29 6.20
N LYS A 47 6.86 11.99 7.31
CA LYS A 47 6.88 11.36 8.64
C LYS A 47 5.52 10.75 8.98
N GLU A 48 4.45 11.37 8.52
CA GLU A 48 3.08 10.92 8.67
C GLU A 48 2.88 9.56 7.98
N PHE A 49 3.48 9.35 6.80
CA PHE A 49 3.43 8.06 6.13
C PHE A 49 4.17 6.96 6.92
N LEU A 50 5.38 7.27 7.41
CA LEU A 50 6.11 6.33 8.26
C LEU A 50 5.32 5.98 9.52
N ASN A 51 4.66 6.97 10.13
CA ASN A 51 3.81 6.76 11.29
C ASN A 51 2.61 5.86 10.96
N GLU A 52 1.94 6.04 9.81
CA GLU A 52 0.83 5.17 9.38
C GLU A 52 1.32 3.72 9.19
N VAL A 53 2.46 3.52 8.51
CA VAL A 53 3.04 2.19 8.29
C VAL A 53 3.44 1.52 9.61
N ILE A 54 4.10 2.25 10.50
CA ILE A 54 4.51 1.76 11.82
C ILE A 54 3.29 1.43 12.68
N TYR A 55 2.27 2.28 12.66
CA TYR A 55 1.02 2.07 13.40
C TYR A 55 0.28 0.81 12.92
N LEU A 56 0.16 0.61 11.61
CA LEU A 56 -0.44 -0.60 11.05
C LEU A 56 0.36 -1.85 11.46
N ASN A 57 1.69 -1.79 11.43
CA ASN A 57 2.54 -2.90 11.86
C ASN A 57 2.38 -3.20 13.37
N HIS A 58 2.25 -2.18 14.21
CA HIS A 58 2.14 -2.35 15.66
C HIS A 58 0.76 -2.86 16.10
N ASN A 59 -0.33 -2.41 15.47
CA ASN A 59 -1.67 -2.88 15.83
C ASN A 59 -1.99 -4.28 15.30
N ILE A 60 -1.39 -4.71 14.19
CA ILE A 60 -1.50 -6.11 13.74
C ILE A 60 -0.81 -7.07 14.72
N ILE A 61 0.25 -6.62 15.41
CA ILE A 61 1.01 -7.44 16.37
C ILE A 61 0.34 -7.49 17.76
N LYS A 62 -0.49 -6.50 18.13
CA LYS A 62 -1.16 -6.43 19.44
C LYS A 62 -2.54 -7.09 19.52
N ILE A 63 -3.00 -7.75 18.46
CA ILE A 63 -4.23 -8.56 18.48
C ILE A 63 -3.84 -10.02 18.80
N SER A 64 -3.49 -10.28 20.06
CA SER A 64 -3.31 -11.62 20.62
C SER A 64 -3.87 -11.66 22.03
#